data_AF-A0A3M1FX11-F1
#
_entry.id   AF-A0A3M1FX11-F1
#
_cell.length_a   1.000
_cell.length_b   1.000
_cell.length_c   1.000
_cell.angle_alpha   90.00
_cell.angle_beta   90.00
_cell.angle_gamma   90.00
#
_symmetry.space_group_name_H-M   'P 1'
#
loop_
_entity.id
_entity.type
_entity.pdbx_description
1 polymer ?
#
loop_
_entity_poly.entity_id
_entity_poly.type
_entity_poly.pdbx_seq_one_letter_code
_entity_poly.pdbx_strand_id
1 'polypeptide(L)'
;MSKEAELSLMVAEFPMLPDQLLENMVTMANRIRESYMEGGLSAPMSTRVLRRWAYYYISLDRVSPEKRLPVSLMHVYALRLSAPEQDAVHALGEGIFTDRYYKV
;
A
#
# COMPACT_ATOMS: atom_id res chain seq x y z
N MET A 1 3.31 -15.60 3.58
CA MET A 1 2.41 -15.32 4.75
C MET A 1 1.01 -15.22 4.19
N SER A 2 0.00 -15.79 4.85
CA SER A 2 -1.38 -15.64 4.38
C SER A 2 -1.86 -14.20 4.59
N LYS A 3 -2.92 -13.80 3.88
CA LYS A 3 -3.54 -12.47 4.02
C LYS A 3 -3.99 -12.22 5.46
N GLU A 4 -4.59 -13.22 6.10
CA GLU A 4 -5.14 -13.16 7.45
C GLU A 4 -4.03 -13.00 8.49
N ALA A 5 -2.93 -13.73 8.33
CA ALA A 5 -1.76 -13.62 9.21
C ALA A 5 -1.08 -12.25 9.06
N GLU A 6 -0.98 -11.72 7.85
CA GLU A 6 -0.42 -10.39 7.60
C GLU A 6 -1.32 -9.27 8.14
N LEU A 7 -2.64 -9.40 8.01
CA LEU A 7 -3.59 -8.46 8.62
C LEU A 7 -3.51 -8.48 10.15
N SER A 8 -3.47 -9.67 10.76
CA SER A 8 -3.33 -9.81 12.21
C SER A 8 -2.05 -9.15 12.73
N LEU A 9 -0.95 -9.30 12.00
CA LEU A 9 0.31 -8.61 12.29
C LEU A 9 0.15 -7.08 12.21
N MET A 10 -0.47 -6.58 11.14
CA MET A 10 -0.65 -5.14 10.93
C MET A 10 -1.55 -4.51 12.00
N VAL A 11 -2.65 -5.16 12.39
CA VAL A 11 -3.54 -4.69 13.46
C VAL A 11 -2.82 -4.64 14.81
N ALA A 12 -2.02 -5.67 15.12
CA ALA A 12 -1.25 -5.71 16.36
C ALA A 12 -0.16 -4.62 16.42
N GLU A 13 0.48 -4.32 15.30
CA GLU A 13 1.59 -3.37 15.23
C GLU A 13 1.14 -1.91 15.11
N PHE A 14 0.00 -1.65 14.48
CA PHE A 14 -0.51 -0.31 14.20
C PHE A 14 -1.94 -0.10 14.76
N PRO A 15 -2.17 -0.29 16.08
CA PRO A 15 -3.52 -0.22 16.67
C PRO A 15 -4.16 1.18 16.61
N MET A 16 -3.39 2.20 16.27
CA MET A 16 -3.87 3.58 16.06
C MET A 16 -4.50 3.81 14.68
N LEU A 17 -4.28 2.91 13.72
CA LEU A 17 -4.83 3.01 12.37
C LEU A 17 -6.18 2.26 12.30
N PRO A 18 -7.16 2.75 11.52
CA PRO A 18 -8.42 2.04 11.35
C PRO A 18 -8.20 0.65 10.74
N ASP A 19 -8.89 -0.37 11.25
CA ASP A 19 -8.79 -1.75 10.75
C ASP A 19 -9.05 -1.84 9.24
N GLN A 20 -10.05 -1.10 8.73
CA GLN A 20 -10.35 -1.05 7.29
C GLN A 20 -9.18 -0.50 6.46
N LEU A 21 -8.44 0.47 7.00
CA LEU A 21 -7.26 1.02 6.33
C LEU A 21 -6.16 -0.05 6.23
N LEU A 22 -5.91 -0.76 7.33
CA LEU A 22 -4.93 -1.84 7.39
C LEU A 22 -5.32 -3.00 6.46
N GLU A 23 -6.59 -3.38 6.43
CA GLU A 23 -7.12 -4.38 5.51
C GLU A 23 -6.91 -3.98 4.04
N ASN A 24 -7.18 -2.72 3.70
CA ASN A 24 -6.98 -2.21 2.35
C ASN A 24 -5.49 -2.20 1.98
N MET A 25 -4.59 -1.80 2.89
CA MET A 25 -3.15 -1.85 2.67
C MET A 25 -2.64 -3.28 2.45
N VAL A 26 -3.11 -4.25 3.24
CA VAL A 26 -2.79 -5.68 3.05
C VAL A 26 -3.34 -6.18 1.72
N THR A 27 -4.57 -5.81 1.36
CA THR A 27 -5.19 -6.19 0.08
C THR A 27 -4.36 -5.65 -1.08
N MET A 28 -3.94 -4.39 -1.03
CA MET A 28 -3.07 -3.77 -2.02
C MET A 28 -1.72 -4.49 -2.14
N ALA A 29 -1.08 -4.81 -1.01
CA ALA A 29 0.18 -5.55 -1.00
C ALA A 29 0.05 -6.93 -1.67
N ASN A 30 -1.08 -7.60 -1.47
CA ASN A 30 -1.36 -8.88 -2.13
C ASN A 30 -1.62 -8.72 -3.63
N ARG A 31 -2.39 -7.72 -4.06
CA ARG A 31 -2.57 -7.41 -5.50
C ARG A 31 -1.26 -7.11 -6.21
N ILE A 32 -0.36 -6.38 -5.55
CA ILE A 32 0.98 -6.12 -6.09
C ILE A 32 1.78 -7.42 -6.25
N ARG A 33 1.68 -8.35 -5.30
CA ARG A 33 2.35 -9.66 -5.39
C ARG A 33 1.74 -10.53 -6.49
N GLU A 34 0.42 -10.52 -6.64
CA GLU A 34 -0.29 -11.19 -7.74
C GLU A 34 0.19 -10.66 -9.08
N SER A 35 0.17 -9.34 -9.28
CA SER A 35 0.64 -8.72 -10.52
C SER A 35 2.12 -9.02 -10.81
N TYR A 36 2.98 -9.09 -9.79
CA TYR A 36 4.36 -9.55 -9.95
C TYR A 36 4.45 -11.01 -10.43
N MET A 37 3.68 -11.92 -9.83
CA MET A 37 3.65 -13.34 -10.24
C MET A 37 3.15 -13.53 -11.67
N GLU A 38 2.24 -12.67 -12.12
CA GLU A 38 1.71 -12.64 -13.49
C GLU A 38 2.62 -11.90 -14.50
N GLY A 39 3.71 -11.29 -14.02
CA GLY A 39 4.65 -10.53 -14.85
C GLY A 39 4.22 -9.09 -15.19
N GLY A 40 3.16 -8.58 -14.57
CA GLY A 40 2.69 -7.20 -14.72
C GLY A 40 3.53 -6.16 -13.97
N LEU A 41 4.28 -6.60 -12.95
CA LEU A 41 5.26 -5.77 -12.22
C LEU A 41 6.60 -6.50 -12.15
N SER A 42 7.70 -5.77 -12.18
CA SER A 42 9.07 -6.29 -12.12
C SER A 42 9.54 -6.62 -10.71
N ALA A 43 8.84 -6.16 -9.67
CA ALA A 43 9.22 -6.41 -8.29
C ALA A 43 8.02 -6.62 -7.37
N PRO A 44 8.09 -7.57 -6.40
CA PRO A 44 7.02 -7.78 -5.44
C PRO A 44 7.10 -6.79 -4.27
N MET A 45 5.99 -6.64 -3.53
CA MET A 45 5.99 -6.00 -2.22
C MET A 45 6.22 -7.04 -1.11
N SER A 46 7.23 -6.83 -0.28
CA SER A 46 7.45 -7.66 0.93
C SER A 46 6.61 -7.16 2.11
N THR A 47 6.34 -8.03 3.10
CA THR A 47 5.71 -7.64 4.38
C THR A 47 6.48 -6.51 5.08
N ARG A 48 7.81 -6.49 4.96
CA ARG A 48 8.65 -5.39 5.49
C ARG A 48 8.33 -4.04 4.83
N VAL A 49 8.09 -4.03 3.52
CA VAL A 49 7.70 -2.80 2.80
C VAL A 49 6.28 -2.37 3.17
N LEU A 50 5.35 -3.31 3.33
CA LEU A 50 4.00 -3.04 3.83
C LEU A 50 4.01 -2.39 5.22
N ARG A 51 4.79 -2.94 6.17
CA ARG A 51 4.97 -2.33 7.50
C ARG A 51 5.56 -0.93 7.40
N ARG A 52 6.59 -0.75 6.57
CA ARG A 52 7.21 0.56 6.32
C ARG A 52 6.21 1.55 5.72
N TRP A 53 5.29 1.09 4.87
CA TRP A 53 4.22 1.90 4.31
C TRP A 53 3.31 2.46 5.42
N ALA A 54 2.86 1.63 6.36
CA ALA A 54 2.03 2.07 7.49
C ALA A 54 2.77 3.07 8.39
N TYR A 55 4.03 2.79 8.72
CA TYR A 55 4.87 3.74 9.46
C TYR A 55 4.99 5.09 8.74
N TYR A 56 5.25 5.06 7.43
CA TYR A 56 5.43 6.28 6.67
C TYR A 56 4.10 7.05 6.54
N TYR A 57 2.98 6.35 6.35
CA TYR A 57 1.63 6.94 6.36
C TYR A 57 1.37 7.74 7.66
N ILE A 58 1.72 7.17 8.81
CA ILE A 58 1.59 7.83 10.12
C ILE A 58 2.48 9.08 10.19
N SER A 59 3.71 9.01 9.65
CA SER A 59 4.66 10.14 9.67
C SER A 59 4.27 11.33 8.79
N LEU A 60 3.32 11.15 7.87
CA LEU A 60 2.82 12.21 6.98
C LEU A 60 1.62 12.96 7.59
N ASP A 61 1.62 13.17 8.91
CA ASP A 61 0.54 13.80 9.68
C ASP A 61 0.20 15.24 9.24
N ARG A 62 1.12 15.91 8.55
CA ARG A 62 0.94 17.24 7.95
C ARG A 62 0.47 17.23 6.49
N VAL A 63 0.52 16.07 5.83
CA VAL A 63 -0.04 15.91 4.47
C VAL A 63 -1.53 15.72 4.59
N SER A 64 -2.30 16.17 3.60
CA SER A 64 -3.74 15.96 3.60
C SER A 64 -4.07 14.45 3.54
N PRO A 65 -5.08 13.96 4.29
CA PRO A 65 -5.36 12.53 4.41
C PRO A 65 -5.50 11.81 3.07
N GLU A 66 -6.05 12.49 2.07
CA GLU A 66 -6.25 11.98 0.71
C GLU A 66 -4.95 11.79 -0.08
N LYS A 67 -3.88 12.49 0.28
CA LYS A 67 -2.56 12.36 -0.38
C LYS A 67 -1.59 11.47 0.39
N ARG A 68 -1.80 11.28 1.70
CA ARG A 68 -0.89 10.47 2.54
C ARG A 68 -0.67 9.08 1.99
N LEU A 69 -1.75 8.44 1.57
CA LEU A 69 -1.71 7.05 1.17
C LEU A 69 -0.94 6.80 -0.14
N PRO A 70 -1.25 7.50 -1.26
CA PRO A 70 -0.44 7.38 -2.47
C PRO A 70 1.00 7.89 -2.27
N VAL A 71 1.21 9.01 -1.59
CA VAL A 71 2.57 9.55 -1.37
C VAL A 71 3.45 8.59 -0.56
N SER A 72 2.90 7.98 0.48
CA SER A 72 3.64 7.01 1.29
C SER A 72 3.94 5.72 0.54
N LEU A 73 3.00 5.23 -0.28
CA LEU A 73 3.22 4.05 -1.13
C LEU A 73 4.32 4.31 -2.17
N MET A 74 4.28 5.49 -2.80
CA MET A 74 5.31 5.90 -3.76
C MET A 74 6.70 5.87 -3.13
N HIS A 75 6.86 6.48 -1.94
CA HIS A 75 8.15 6.57 -1.26
C HIS A 75 8.75 5.22 -0.84
N VAL A 76 7.92 4.31 -0.34
CA VAL A 76 8.43 3.04 0.22
C VAL A 76 8.55 1.93 -0.81
N TYR A 77 7.88 2.06 -1.95
CA TYR A 77 7.75 0.99 -2.93
C TYR A 77 7.89 1.48 -4.37
N ALA A 78 7.03 2.37 -4.86
CA ALA A 78 6.85 2.56 -6.30
C ALA A 78 7.97 3.37 -6.98
N LEU A 79 8.69 4.24 -6.26
CA LEU A 79 9.81 5.03 -6.84
C LEU A 79 10.95 4.18 -7.41
N ARG A 80 11.04 2.89 -7.06
CA ARG A 80 12.04 1.97 -7.62
C ARG A 80 11.60 1.29 -8.92
N LEU A 81 10.35 1.50 -9.33
CA LEU A 81 9.75 0.92 -10.52
C LEU A 81 9.83 1.90 -11.69
N SER A 82 9.65 1.41 -12.91
CA SER A 82 9.51 2.25 -14.10
C SER A 82 8.24 3.10 -14.05
N ALA A 83 8.18 4.18 -14.83
CA ALA A 83 6.99 5.04 -14.87
C ALA A 83 5.69 4.28 -15.22
N PRO A 84 5.66 3.37 -16.23
CA PRO A 84 4.46 2.58 -16.50
C PRO A 84 4.03 1.68 -15.33
N GLU A 85 4.98 1.14 -14.58
CA GLU A 85 4.69 0.32 -13.41
C GLU A 85 4.20 1.16 -12.23
N GLN A 86 4.66 2.42 -12.10
CA GLN A 86 4.12 3.36 -11.12
C GLN A 86 2.65 3.65 -11.42
N ASP A 87 2.30 3.87 -12.69
CA ASP A 87 0.91 4.05 -13.13
C ASP A 87 0.06 2.79 -12.86
N ALA A 88 0.60 1.60 -13.12
CA ALA A 88 -0.07 0.34 -12.81
C ALA A 88 -0.32 0.19 -11.30
N VAL A 89 0.65 0.55 -10.47
CA VAL A 89 0.51 0.56 -9.00
C VAL A 89 -0.52 1.59 -8.56
N HIS A 90 -0.60 2.75 -9.21
CA HIS A 90 -1.65 3.72 -8.95
C HIS A 90 -3.04 3.14 -9.26
N ALA A 91 -3.21 2.56 -10.44
CA ALA A 91 -4.47 1.96 -10.89
C ALA A 91 -4.96 0.83 -9.98
N LEU A 92 -4.04 0.00 -9.45
CA LEU A 92 -4.38 -1.03 -8.45
C LEU A 92 -4.99 -0.42 -7.17
N GLY A 93 -4.59 0.80 -6.81
CA GLY A 93 -5.08 1.49 -5.62
C GLY A 93 -6.50 2.03 -5.75
N GLU A 94 -6.89 2.51 -6.94
CA GLU A 94 -8.22 3.10 -7.20
C GLU A 94 -9.38 2.11 -6.94
N GLY A 95 -9.16 0.82 -7.18
CA GLY A 95 -10.17 -0.22 -6.92
C GLY A 95 -10.26 -0.68 -5.45
N ILE A 96 -9.29 -0.29 -4.61
CA ILE A 96 -9.16 -0.77 -3.22
C ILE A 96 -9.50 0.34 -2.23
N PHE A 97 -9.10 1.56 -2.55
CA PHE A 97 -9.28 2.72 -1.70
C PHE A 97 -10.32 3.62 -2.36
N THR A 98 -11.40 3.93 -1.64
CA THR A 98 -12.45 4.81 -2.14
C THR A 98 -11.90 6.21 -2.46
N ASP A 99 -12.63 6.95 -3.32
CA ASP A 99 -12.37 8.33 -3.82
C ASP A 99 -11.80 9.34 -2.80
N ARG A 100 -11.96 9.09 -1.50
CA ARG A 100 -11.43 9.92 -0.42
C ARG A 100 -9.92 9.82 -0.22
N TYR A 101 -9.25 8.78 -0.76
CA TYR A 101 -7.85 8.48 -0.46
C TYR A 101 -6.92 8.41 -1.69
N TYR A 102 -7.46 8.54 -2.91
CA TYR A 102 -6.73 8.31 -4.17
C TYR A 102 -7.09 9.31 -5.28
N LYS A 103 -7.21 10.62 -4.94
CA LYS A 103 -7.27 11.69 -5.96
C LYS A 103 -5.90 12.36 -6.07
N VAL A 104 -5.26 12.25 -7.24
CA VAL A 104 -4.01 12.95 -7.59
C VAL A 104 -4.33 14.36 -8.05
#